data_AF-A0A7S2VVY8-F1
#
_entry.id   AF-A0A7S2VVY8-F1
#
_cell.length_a   1.000
_cell.length_b   1.000
_cell.length_c   1.000
_cell.angle_alpha   90.00
_cell.angle_beta   90.00
_cell.angle_gamma   90.00
#
_symmetry.space_group_name_H-M   'P 1'
#
loop_
_entity.id
_entity.type
_entity.pdbx_description
1 polymer ?
#
loop_
_entity_poly.entity_id
_entity_poly.type
_entity_poly.pdbx_seq_one_letter_code
_entity_poly.pdbx_strand_id
1 'polypeptide(L)'
;GERASVLQLIMVLLQNRKVGWQRVRRECFSVLIGFKPAVDAYRVASGGEREKGQAVDPILEMTIMKSIETFAEAIPAVIIQLMANATSKEVGILPWLSVVVSAFSTGFVSATTSYDFDTNPVSRKEAPDFYGFVPAKASKRAVVFLSMLLNSAMMLVIRSMTIVLLGLVGREWVLGYMGVDLCLYFFIKMVRRDFWYWMP
;
A
#
# COMPACT_ATOMS: atom_id res chain seq x y z
N GLY A 1 10.09 10.90 -3.08
CA GLY A 1 9.29 12.02 -3.58
C GLY A 1 8.94 11.87 -5.05
N GLU A 2 9.87 12.18 -5.95
CA GLU A 2 9.51 12.36 -7.38
C GLU A 2 8.91 11.14 -8.06
N ARG A 3 9.37 9.93 -7.73
CA ARG A 3 8.95 8.70 -8.42
C ARG A 3 7.51 8.29 -8.11
N ALA A 4 7.05 8.44 -6.87
CA ALA A 4 5.64 8.19 -6.55
C ALA A 4 4.74 9.27 -7.17
N SER A 5 5.15 10.54 -7.10
CA SER A 5 4.38 11.65 -7.64
C SER A 5 4.11 11.49 -9.14
N VAL A 6 5.08 11.03 -9.94
CA VAL A 6 4.87 10.78 -11.38
C VAL A 6 3.82 9.68 -11.62
N LEU A 7 3.90 8.55 -10.92
CA LEU A 7 2.94 7.46 -11.07
C LEU A 7 1.54 7.87 -10.61
N GLN A 8 1.44 8.62 -9.52
CA GLN A 8 0.18 9.18 -9.03
C GLN A 8 -0.43 10.17 -10.02
N LEU A 9 0.38 11.05 -10.62
CA LEU A 9 -0.07 12.00 -11.65
C LEU A 9 -0.63 11.28 -12.88
N ILE A 10 0.05 10.23 -13.36
CA ILE A 10 -0.46 9.40 -14.48
C ILE A 10 -1.82 8.80 -14.10
N MET A 11 -1.95 8.23 -12.90
CA MET A 11 -3.22 7.66 -12.45
C MET A 11 -4.32 8.70 -12.31
N VAL A 12 -4.02 9.91 -11.81
CA VAL A 12 -4.99 11.03 -11.74
C VAL A 12 -5.48 11.44 -13.13
N LEU A 13 -4.56 11.51 -14.11
CA LEU A 13 -4.89 11.83 -15.50
C LEU A 13 -5.77 10.75 -16.13
N LEU A 14 -5.45 9.48 -15.92
CA LEU A 14 -6.25 8.35 -16.43
C LEU A 14 -7.63 8.30 -15.78
N GLN A 15 -7.71 8.47 -14.46
CA GLN A 15 -8.93 8.41 -13.65
C GLN A 15 -9.92 9.52 -14.00
N ASN A 16 -9.43 10.74 -14.25
CA ASN A 16 -10.27 11.93 -14.43
C ASN A 16 -10.38 12.39 -15.89
N ARG A 17 -9.90 11.59 -16.86
CA ARG A 17 -9.89 11.94 -18.29
C ARG A 17 -11.27 12.34 -18.82
N LYS A 18 -12.36 11.76 -18.30
CA LYS A 18 -13.73 11.99 -18.75
C LYS A 18 -14.56 12.93 -17.86
N VAL A 19 -14.00 13.42 -16.75
CA VAL A 19 -14.72 14.26 -15.76
C VAL A 19 -14.57 15.75 -16.07
N GLY A 20 -13.35 16.19 -16.43
CA GLY A 20 -13.08 17.58 -16.82
C GLY A 20 -11.75 18.13 -16.33
N TRP A 21 -11.18 19.09 -17.06
CA TRP A 21 -9.82 19.59 -16.85
C TRP A 21 -9.62 20.36 -15.54
N GLN A 22 -10.68 21.02 -15.02
CA GLN A 22 -10.62 21.71 -13.73
C GLN A 22 -10.40 20.73 -12.57
N ARG A 23 -11.06 19.56 -12.60
CA ARG A 23 -10.89 18.52 -11.59
C ARG A 23 -9.48 17.94 -11.63
N VAL A 24 -8.98 17.61 -12.82
CA VAL A 24 -7.61 17.12 -13.04
C VAL A 24 -6.59 18.06 -12.43
N ARG A 25 -6.69 19.38 -12.70
CA ARG A 25 -5.73 20.36 -12.16
C ARG A 25 -5.73 20.40 -10.63
N ARG A 26 -6.90 20.30 -9.99
CA ARG A 26 -7.02 20.29 -8.52
C ARG A 26 -6.38 19.03 -7.93
N GLU A 27 -6.65 17.86 -8.49
CA GLU A 27 -6.06 16.60 -8.05
C GLU A 27 -4.54 16.59 -8.28
N CYS A 28 -4.06 17.04 -9.44
CA CYS A 28 -2.63 17.15 -9.71
C CYS A 28 -1.94 18.10 -8.73
N PHE A 29 -2.58 19.22 -8.38
CA PHE A 29 -2.06 20.13 -7.35
C PHE A 29 -1.94 19.42 -6.00
N SER A 30 -2.97 18.68 -5.58
CA SER A 30 -2.95 17.88 -4.35
C SER A 30 -1.86 16.80 -4.34
N VAL A 31 -1.55 16.18 -5.49
CA VAL A 31 -0.42 15.24 -5.62
C VAL A 31 0.92 15.95 -5.43
N LEU A 32 1.13 17.07 -6.11
CA LEU A 32 2.42 17.78 -6.08
C LEU A 32 2.78 18.30 -4.69
N ILE A 33 1.78 18.70 -3.89
CA ILE A 33 1.98 19.14 -2.50
C ILE A 33 2.03 17.95 -1.50
N GLY A 34 1.85 16.70 -1.96
CA GLY A 34 1.83 15.52 -1.10
C GLY A 34 0.58 15.40 -0.21
N PHE A 35 -0.47 16.19 -0.47
CA PHE A 35 -1.68 16.23 0.36
C PHE A 35 -2.81 15.35 -0.20
N LYS A 36 -2.61 14.70 -1.35
CA LYS A 36 -3.62 13.82 -1.96
C LYS A 36 -4.12 12.71 -1.03
N PRO A 37 -3.27 12.00 -0.24
CA PRO A 37 -3.77 10.99 0.69
C PRO A 37 -4.79 11.55 1.71
N ALA A 38 -4.60 12.80 2.18
CA ALA A 38 -5.53 13.45 3.10
C ALA A 38 -6.84 13.86 2.41
N VAL A 39 -6.75 14.38 1.18
CA VAL A 39 -7.93 14.75 0.38
C VAL A 39 -8.76 13.51 0.02
N ASP A 40 -8.10 12.41 -0.35
CA ASP A 40 -8.75 11.16 -0.72
C ASP A 40 -9.38 10.49 0.52
N ALA A 41 -8.69 10.49 1.67
CA ALA A 41 -9.25 10.00 2.92
C ALA A 41 -10.49 10.81 3.36
N TYR A 42 -10.43 12.13 3.25
CA TYR A 42 -11.58 13.00 3.53
C TYR A 42 -12.77 12.68 2.62
N ARG A 43 -12.51 12.47 1.31
CA ARG A 43 -13.55 12.12 0.33
C ARG A 43 -14.23 10.79 0.64
N VAL A 44 -13.43 9.78 1.02
CA VAL A 44 -13.96 8.46 1.43
C VAL A 44 -14.77 8.60 2.72
N ALA A 45 -14.29 9.37 3.70
CA ALA A 45 -14.98 9.59 4.97
C ALA A 45 -16.28 10.38 4.82
N SER A 46 -16.36 11.31 3.86
CA SER A 46 -17.57 12.08 3.56
C SER A 46 -18.62 11.28 2.77
N GLY A 47 -18.36 10.00 2.48
CA GLY A 47 -19.27 9.16 1.67
C GLY A 47 -19.31 9.58 0.21
N GLY A 48 -18.19 10.08 -0.34
CA GLY A 48 -18.12 10.49 -1.74
C GLY A 48 -18.49 9.32 -2.66
N GLU A 49 -19.54 9.49 -3.45
CA GLU A 49 -19.90 8.54 -4.51
C GLU A 49 -19.03 8.73 -5.75
N ARG A 50 -19.00 7.71 -6.61
CA ARG A 50 -18.28 7.76 -7.88
C ARG A 50 -18.90 8.82 -8.79
N GLU A 51 -18.15 9.88 -9.11
CA GLU A 51 -18.59 10.92 -10.03
C GLU A 51 -18.72 10.35 -11.46
N LYS A 52 -19.73 10.80 -12.23
CA LYS A 52 -19.92 10.38 -13.62
C LYS A 52 -18.66 10.70 -14.43
N GLY A 53 -18.01 9.65 -14.95
CA GLY A 53 -16.77 9.75 -15.75
C GLY A 53 -15.51 9.27 -15.03
N GLN A 54 -15.54 8.98 -13.72
CA GLN A 54 -14.42 8.37 -13.02
C GLN A 54 -14.27 6.88 -13.37
N ALA A 55 -13.04 6.39 -13.53
CA ALA A 55 -12.78 4.99 -13.92
C ALA A 55 -12.91 4.01 -12.73
N VAL A 56 -12.55 4.43 -11.52
CA VAL A 56 -12.70 3.64 -10.29
C VAL A 56 -13.46 4.42 -9.20
N ASP A 57 -13.95 3.72 -8.18
CA ASP A 57 -14.58 4.30 -7.00
C ASP A 57 -13.54 4.99 -6.07
N PRO A 58 -13.98 5.90 -5.18
CA PRO A 58 -13.06 6.64 -4.30
C PRO A 58 -12.21 5.80 -3.34
N ILE A 59 -12.72 4.65 -2.88
CA ILE A 59 -11.96 3.76 -1.98
C ILE A 59 -10.83 3.09 -2.77
N LEU A 60 -11.12 2.62 -3.98
CA LEU A 60 -10.12 2.05 -4.88
C LEU A 60 -9.11 3.10 -5.35
N GLU A 61 -9.54 4.34 -5.65
CA GLU A 61 -8.64 5.45 -5.97
C GLU A 61 -7.64 5.70 -4.82
N MET A 62 -8.14 5.87 -3.59
CA MET A 62 -7.32 6.06 -2.40
C MET A 62 -6.34 4.89 -2.19
N THR A 63 -6.82 3.67 -2.37
CA THR A 63 -6.02 2.43 -2.25
C THR A 63 -4.87 2.41 -3.24
N ILE A 64 -5.15 2.73 -4.51
CA ILE A 64 -4.13 2.77 -5.56
C ILE A 64 -3.07 3.82 -5.21
N MET A 65 -3.48 5.01 -4.75
CA MET A 65 -2.54 6.08 -4.36
C MET A 65 -1.63 5.66 -3.21
N LYS A 66 -2.20 5.12 -2.14
CA LYS A 66 -1.45 4.57 -0.98
C LYS A 66 -0.50 3.45 -1.41
N SER A 67 -0.94 2.60 -2.35
CA SER A 67 -0.12 1.50 -2.86
C SER A 67 1.07 2.00 -3.68
N ILE A 68 0.88 3.03 -4.51
CA ILE A 68 1.97 3.66 -5.27
C ILE A 68 3.00 4.29 -4.32
N GLU A 69 2.57 5.03 -3.29
CA GLU A 69 3.47 5.62 -2.29
C GLU A 69 4.24 4.54 -1.51
N THR A 70 3.52 3.51 -1.07
CA THR A 70 4.10 2.40 -0.33
C THR A 70 5.18 1.69 -1.15
N PHE A 71 4.88 1.41 -2.43
CA PHE A 71 5.79 0.70 -3.33
C PHE A 71 6.99 1.55 -3.77
N ALA A 72 6.75 2.79 -4.20
CA ALA A 72 7.78 3.62 -4.81
C ALA A 72 8.66 4.33 -3.77
N GLU A 73 8.19 4.49 -2.52
CA GLU A 73 8.91 5.25 -1.50
C GLU A 73 9.11 4.49 -0.20
N ALA A 74 8.01 4.03 0.42
CA ALA A 74 8.10 3.50 1.78
C ALA A 74 8.94 2.22 1.86
N ILE A 75 8.72 1.26 0.96
CA ILE A 75 9.49 0.01 0.91
C ILE A 75 10.98 0.27 0.56
N PRO A 76 11.32 1.01 -0.52
CA PRO A 76 12.72 1.35 -0.81
C PRO A 76 13.41 2.11 0.32
N ALA A 77 12.72 3.04 1.00
CA ALA A 77 13.28 3.77 2.12
C ALA A 77 13.66 2.83 3.27
N VAL A 78 12.80 1.88 3.64
CA VAL A 78 13.10 0.88 4.68
C VAL A 78 14.30 0.01 4.28
N ILE A 79 14.39 -0.41 3.01
CA ILE A 79 15.54 -1.19 2.50
C ILE A 79 16.84 -0.37 2.61
N ILE A 80 16.82 0.90 2.22
CA ILE A 80 18.00 1.79 2.31
C ILE A 80 18.40 2.02 3.77
N GLN A 81 17.45 2.27 4.67
CA GLN A 81 17.73 2.43 6.11
C GLN A 81 18.37 1.16 6.70
N LEU A 82 17.84 -0.02 6.35
CA LEU A 82 18.41 -1.31 6.79
C LEU A 82 19.79 -1.56 6.18
N MET A 83 20.00 -1.22 4.91
CA MET A 83 21.30 -1.31 4.24
C MET A 83 22.34 -0.43 4.95
N ALA A 84 21.99 0.83 5.23
CA ALA A 84 22.85 1.75 5.96
C ALA A 84 23.25 1.19 7.33
N ASN A 85 22.28 0.63 8.08
CA ASN A 85 22.54 0.00 9.38
C ASN A 85 23.45 -1.22 9.26
N ALA A 86 23.24 -2.07 8.25
CA ALA A 86 24.02 -3.29 8.05
C ALA A 86 25.49 -3.01 7.65
N THR A 87 25.75 -1.88 6.99
CA THR A 87 27.12 -1.51 6.53
C THR A 87 27.86 -0.55 7.45
N SER A 88 27.20 0.02 8.46
CA SER A 88 27.85 0.97 9.37
C SER A 88 28.75 0.25 10.36
N LYS A 89 29.95 0.80 10.61
CA LYS A 89 30.90 0.28 11.61
C LYS A 89 30.50 0.62 13.05
N GLU A 90 29.74 1.69 13.21
CA GLU A 90 29.17 2.12 14.49
C GLU A 90 27.66 2.29 14.31
N VAL A 91 26.88 1.46 14.98
CA VAL A 91 25.42 1.51 14.95
C VAL A 91 24.91 2.03 16.30
N GLY A 92 24.52 3.30 16.32
CA GLY A 92 23.75 3.86 17.42
C GLY A 92 22.30 3.37 17.41
N ILE A 93 21.50 3.79 18.40
CA ILE A 93 20.08 3.41 18.51
C ILE A 93 19.17 4.19 17.53
N LEU A 94 19.58 5.39 17.12
CA LEU A 94 18.77 6.29 16.29
C LEU A 94 18.44 5.72 14.89
N PRO A 95 19.38 5.09 14.15
CA PRO A 95 19.06 4.51 12.85
C PRO A 95 18.09 3.32 12.93
N TRP A 96 18.16 2.53 14.00
CA TRP A 96 17.20 1.45 14.26
C TRP A 96 15.81 1.98 14.61
N LEU A 97 15.73 3.05 15.41
CA LEU A 97 14.47 3.73 15.68
C LEU A 97 13.84 4.27 14.38
N SER A 98 14.65 4.80 13.46
CA SER A 98 14.18 5.27 12.16
C SER A 98 13.55 4.15 11.33
N VAL A 99 14.18 2.96 11.29
CA VAL A 99 13.62 1.77 10.63
C VAL A 99 12.28 1.37 11.26
N VAL A 100 12.21 1.34 12.59
CA VAL A 100 10.97 0.99 13.31
C VAL A 100 9.85 1.95 12.95
N VAL A 101 10.10 3.27 13.00
CA VAL A 101 9.07 4.27 12.67
C VAL A 101 8.59 4.14 11.22
N SER A 102 9.51 3.97 10.26
CA SER A 102 9.16 3.76 8.85
C SER A 102 8.32 2.48 8.65
N ALA A 103 8.72 1.38 9.28
CA ALA A 103 8.02 0.10 9.19
C ALA A 103 6.61 0.17 9.78
N PHE A 104 6.44 0.80 10.94
CA PHE A 104 5.14 1.00 11.57
C PHE A 104 4.23 1.93 10.76
N SER A 105 4.77 3.01 10.20
CA SER A 105 4.01 3.91 9.32
C SER A 105 3.50 3.17 8.08
N THR A 106 4.38 2.39 7.44
CA THR A 106 4.01 1.58 6.26
C THR A 106 3.00 0.48 6.62
N GLY A 107 3.20 -0.19 7.76
CA GLY A 107 2.28 -1.20 8.29
C GLY A 107 0.91 -0.61 8.62
N PHE A 108 0.85 0.62 9.12
CA PHE A 108 -0.39 1.35 9.37
C PHE A 108 -1.14 1.66 8.06
N VAL A 109 -0.45 2.11 7.01
CA VAL A 109 -1.06 2.32 5.68
C VAL A 109 -1.64 1.02 5.12
N SER A 110 -0.90 -0.09 5.24
CA SER A 110 -1.37 -1.42 4.82
C SER A 110 -2.58 -1.90 5.64
N ALA A 111 -2.54 -1.76 6.96
CA ALA A 111 -3.59 -2.20 7.86
C ALA A 111 -4.87 -1.38 7.67
N THR A 112 -4.77 -0.05 7.55
CA THR A 112 -5.93 0.82 7.29
C THR A 112 -6.59 0.50 5.95
N THR A 113 -5.80 0.32 4.89
CA THR A 113 -6.33 -0.06 3.58
C THR A 113 -7.10 -1.39 3.66
N SER A 114 -6.51 -2.42 4.27
CA SER A 114 -7.15 -3.74 4.41
C SER A 114 -8.41 -3.68 5.30
N TYR A 115 -8.36 -2.86 6.34
CA TYR A 115 -9.49 -2.63 7.24
C TYR A 115 -10.65 -1.90 6.53
N ASP A 116 -10.35 -0.90 5.70
CA ASP A 116 -11.36 -0.15 4.92
C ASP A 116 -12.09 -1.08 3.95
N PHE A 117 -11.38 -2.00 3.28
CA PHE A 117 -11.99 -3.02 2.43
C PHE A 117 -12.84 -4.02 3.24
N ASP A 118 -12.31 -4.56 4.34
CA ASP A 118 -13.06 -5.53 5.15
C ASP A 118 -14.32 -4.94 5.75
N THR A 119 -14.30 -3.65 6.13
CA THR A 119 -15.42 -2.99 6.81
C THR A 119 -16.43 -2.32 5.87
N ASN A 120 -16.18 -2.32 4.56
CA ASN A 120 -17.09 -1.73 3.57
C ASN A 120 -18.46 -2.43 3.58
N PRO A 121 -19.58 -1.70 3.82
CA PRO A 121 -20.92 -2.28 3.87
C PRO A 121 -21.37 -2.94 2.55
N VAL A 122 -21.00 -2.36 1.40
CA VAL A 122 -21.36 -2.89 0.08
C VAL A 122 -20.66 -4.22 -0.16
N SER A 123 -19.34 -4.25 0.06
CA SER A 123 -18.51 -5.43 -0.11
C SER A 123 -18.93 -6.57 0.83
N ARG A 124 -19.25 -6.27 2.10
CA ARG A 124 -19.79 -7.25 3.06
C ARG A 124 -21.13 -7.85 2.64
N LYS A 125 -21.96 -7.08 1.95
CA LYS A 125 -23.27 -7.56 1.47
C LYS A 125 -23.13 -8.42 0.22
N GLU A 126 -22.23 -8.05 -0.68
CA GLU A 126 -22.02 -8.75 -1.96
C GLU A 126 -21.22 -10.05 -1.80
N ALA A 127 -20.20 -10.06 -0.94
CA ALA A 127 -19.33 -11.21 -0.71
C ALA A 127 -19.09 -11.45 0.79
N PRO A 128 -20.11 -11.91 1.54
CA PRO A 128 -20.02 -12.11 2.99
C PRO A 128 -19.03 -13.21 3.40
N ASP A 129 -18.71 -14.15 2.51
CA ASP A 129 -17.69 -15.18 2.77
C ASP A 129 -16.25 -14.63 2.65
N PHE A 130 -16.08 -13.47 1.99
CA PHE A 130 -14.78 -12.85 1.75
C PHE A 130 -14.53 -11.61 2.62
N TYR A 131 -15.58 -10.87 3.00
CA TYR A 131 -15.48 -9.68 3.84
C TYR A 131 -16.25 -9.86 5.14
N GLY A 132 -15.80 -9.21 6.21
CA GLY A 132 -16.48 -9.26 7.50
C GLY A 132 -15.67 -9.88 8.63
N PHE A 133 -14.37 -10.10 8.42
CA PHE A 133 -13.49 -10.66 9.44
C PHE A 133 -13.26 -9.69 10.62
N VAL A 134 -13.40 -8.39 10.39
CA VAL A 134 -13.32 -7.37 11.44
C VAL A 134 -14.63 -7.33 12.24
N PRO A 135 -14.61 -7.67 13.54
CA PRO A 135 -15.81 -7.77 14.36
C PRO A 135 -16.37 -6.38 14.73
N ALA A 136 -17.68 -6.32 14.98
CA ALA A 136 -18.36 -5.07 15.34
C ALA A 136 -18.00 -4.53 16.74
N LYS A 137 -17.58 -5.40 17.67
CA LYS A 137 -17.21 -4.99 19.04
C LYS A 137 -15.91 -4.19 19.05
N ALA A 138 -15.94 -2.98 19.62
CA ALA A 138 -14.82 -2.04 19.60
C ALA A 138 -13.49 -2.63 20.10
N SER A 139 -13.50 -3.35 21.22
CA SER A 139 -12.27 -3.98 21.77
C SER A 139 -11.70 -5.03 20.83
N LYS A 140 -12.54 -5.89 20.24
CA LYS A 140 -12.08 -6.92 19.30
C LYS A 140 -11.57 -6.30 18.00
N ARG A 141 -12.21 -5.23 17.54
CA ARG A 141 -11.83 -4.46 16.36
C ARG A 141 -10.43 -3.85 16.51
N ALA A 142 -10.14 -3.27 17.67
CA ALA A 142 -8.82 -2.74 17.99
C ALA A 142 -7.74 -3.83 17.99
N VAL A 143 -8.04 -5.01 18.56
CA VAL A 143 -7.11 -6.16 18.56
C VAL A 143 -6.82 -6.64 17.14
N VAL A 144 -7.84 -6.81 16.30
CA VAL A 144 -7.66 -7.20 14.89
C VAL A 144 -6.84 -6.17 14.14
N PHE A 145 -7.17 -4.89 14.29
CA PHE A 145 -6.44 -3.80 13.64
C PHE A 145 -4.96 -3.76 14.06
N LEU A 146 -4.68 -3.85 15.37
CA LEU A 146 -3.32 -3.90 15.89
C LEU A 146 -2.56 -5.12 15.36
N SER A 147 -3.23 -6.28 15.28
CA SER A 147 -2.63 -7.50 14.73
C SER A 147 -2.27 -7.35 13.25
N MET A 148 -3.16 -6.73 12.45
CA MET A 148 -2.89 -6.43 11.05
C MET A 148 -1.70 -5.48 10.89
N LEU A 149 -1.67 -4.41 11.68
CA LEU A 149 -0.58 -3.43 11.68
C LEU A 149 0.76 -4.08 12.00
N LEU A 150 0.83 -4.83 13.11
CA LEU A 150 2.05 -5.49 13.55
C LEU A 150 2.51 -6.53 12.52
N ASN A 151 1.59 -7.35 11.99
CA ASN A 151 1.90 -8.34 10.98
C ASN A 151 2.48 -7.68 9.70
N SER A 152 1.85 -6.60 9.21
CA SER A 152 2.34 -5.87 8.04
C SER A 152 3.70 -5.23 8.28
N ALA A 153 3.90 -4.57 9.43
CA ALA A 153 5.17 -3.93 9.78
C ALA A 153 6.30 -4.96 9.92
N MET A 154 6.07 -6.06 10.64
CA MET A 154 7.07 -7.12 10.84
C MET A 154 7.40 -7.84 9.53
N MET A 155 6.39 -8.16 8.71
CA MET A 155 6.61 -8.78 7.41
C MET A 155 7.44 -7.90 6.48
N LEU A 156 7.19 -6.58 6.47
CA LEU A 156 7.99 -5.63 5.72
C LEU A 156 9.46 -5.61 6.17
N VAL A 157 9.72 -5.61 7.48
CA VAL A 157 11.09 -5.65 8.03
C VAL A 157 11.78 -6.97 7.65
N ILE A 158 11.10 -8.11 7.78
CA ILE A 158 11.66 -9.43 7.43
C ILE A 158 12.05 -9.47 5.94
N ARG A 159 11.16 -9.06 5.05
CA ARG A 159 11.40 -9.07 3.60
C ARG A 159 12.50 -8.08 3.22
N SER A 160 12.47 -6.86 3.75
CA SER A 160 13.49 -5.84 3.49
C SER A 160 14.86 -6.27 4.00
N MET A 161 14.93 -6.87 5.20
CA MET A 161 16.18 -7.39 5.76
C MET A 161 16.73 -8.56 4.93
N THR A 162 15.86 -9.45 4.45
CA THR A 162 16.27 -10.55 3.54
C THR A 162 16.89 -10.00 2.26
N ILE A 163 16.26 -8.98 1.65
CA ILE A 163 16.80 -8.32 0.46
C ILE A 163 18.17 -7.67 0.75
N VAL A 164 18.33 -7.01 1.89
CA VAL A 164 19.62 -6.40 2.29
C VAL A 164 20.70 -7.47 2.47
N LEU A 165 20.42 -8.53 3.22
CA LEU A 165 21.39 -9.60 3.47
C LEU A 165 21.79 -10.33 2.17
N LEU A 166 20.82 -10.66 1.31
CA LEU A 166 21.12 -11.25 0.01
C LEU A 166 21.88 -10.26 -0.90
N GLY A 167 21.56 -8.97 -0.81
CA GLY A 167 22.26 -7.91 -1.54
C GLY A 167 23.73 -7.78 -1.15
N LEU A 168 24.06 -8.00 0.12
CA LEU A 168 25.44 -8.05 0.60
C LEU A 168 26.21 -9.26 0.07
N VAL A 169 25.53 -10.40 -0.14
CA VAL A 169 26.16 -11.61 -0.73
C VAL A 169 26.35 -11.44 -2.24
N GLY A 170 25.34 -10.91 -2.94
CA GLY A 170 25.43 -10.63 -4.36
C GLY A 170 24.06 -10.35 -5.00
N ARG A 171 24.08 -9.51 -6.03
CA ARG A 171 22.86 -9.07 -6.73
C ARG A 171 22.02 -10.21 -7.31
N GLU A 172 22.66 -11.29 -7.76
CA GLU A 172 21.97 -12.44 -8.35
C GLU A 172 21.03 -13.14 -7.36
N TRP A 173 21.43 -13.23 -6.08
CA TRP A 173 20.60 -13.82 -5.03
C TRP A 173 19.33 -13.01 -4.77
N VAL A 174 19.43 -11.67 -4.83
CA VAL A 174 18.27 -10.78 -4.69
C VAL A 174 17.29 -10.99 -5.84
N LEU A 175 17.79 -11.06 -7.07
CA LEU A 175 16.95 -11.30 -8.26
C LEU A 175 16.31 -12.69 -8.21
N GLY A 176 17.07 -13.73 -7.83
CA GLY A 176 16.55 -15.08 -7.68
C GLY A 176 15.45 -15.17 -6.62
N TYR A 177 15.67 -14.58 -5.44
CA TYR A 177 14.68 -14.53 -4.37
C TYR A 177 13.38 -13.83 -4.80
N MET A 178 13.49 -12.63 -5.38
CA MET A 178 12.31 -11.88 -5.85
C MET A 178 11.60 -12.60 -7.00
N GLY A 179 12.36 -13.19 -7.92
CA GLY A 179 11.81 -13.95 -9.05
C GLY A 179 11.01 -15.16 -8.58
N VAL A 180 11.58 -15.98 -7.68
CA VAL A 180 10.90 -17.16 -7.14
C VAL A 180 9.65 -16.78 -6.35
N ASP A 181 9.73 -15.77 -5.48
CA ASP A 181 8.58 -15.32 -4.68
C ASP A 181 7.43 -14.82 -5.57
N LEU A 182 7.74 -14.02 -6.58
CA LEU A 182 6.76 -13.49 -7.53
C LEU A 182 6.17 -14.59 -8.42
N CYS A 183 7.01 -15.50 -8.94
CA CYS A 183 6.57 -16.64 -9.74
C CYS A 183 5.63 -17.56 -8.94
N LEU A 184 5.98 -17.86 -7.68
CA LEU A 184 5.15 -18.69 -6.80
C LEU A 184 3.82 -18.00 -6.49
N TYR A 185 3.83 -16.69 -6.22
CA TYR A 185 2.61 -15.91 -6.03
C TYR A 185 1.70 -15.94 -7.26
N PHE A 186 2.24 -15.69 -8.45
CA PHE A 186 1.46 -15.73 -9.69
C PHE A 186 0.97 -17.14 -10.02
N PHE A 187 1.78 -18.16 -9.75
CA PHE A 187 1.37 -19.55 -9.94
C PHE A 187 0.16 -19.90 -9.06
N ILE A 188 0.19 -19.54 -7.78
CA ILE A 188 -0.96 -19.76 -6.87
C ILE A 188 -2.20 -19.01 -7.39
N LYS A 189 -2.06 -17.75 -7.80
CA LYS A 189 -3.17 -16.97 -8.36
C LYS A 189 -3.74 -17.56 -9.63
N MET A 190 -2.89 -18.13 -10.49
CA MET A 190 -3.31 -18.81 -11.71
C MET A 190 -4.13 -20.06 -11.38
N VAL A 191 -3.67 -20.87 -10.42
CA VAL A 191 -4.39 -22.07 -9.95
C VAL A 191 -5.76 -21.71 -9.35
N ARG A 192 -5.84 -20.60 -8.60
CA ARG A 192 -7.10 -20.11 -8.03
C ARG A 192 -8.03 -19.42 -9.04
N ARG A 193 -7.55 -19.18 -10.27
CA ARG A 193 -8.26 -18.46 -11.34
C ARG A 193 -8.62 -17.00 -10.97
N ASP A 194 -7.92 -16.42 -9.99
CA ASP A 194 -8.19 -15.07 -9.47
C ASP A 194 -8.01 -13.96 -10.53
N PHE A 195 -7.17 -14.20 -11.55
CA PHE A 195 -6.96 -13.24 -12.64
C PHE A 195 -8.22 -12.97 -13.47
N TRP A 196 -9.17 -13.91 -13.48
CA TRP A 196 -10.40 -13.82 -14.27
C TRP A 196 -11.53 -13.09 -13.54
N TYR A 197 -11.35 -12.71 -12.27
CA TYR A 197 -12.39 -12.01 -11.50
C TYR A 197 -12.60 -10.55 -11.96
N TRP A 198 -11.57 -9.92 -12.54
CA TRP A 198 -11.59 -8.49 -12.91
C TRP A 198 -11.73 -8.22 -14.42
N MET A 199 -11.78 -9.26 -15.25
CA MET A 199 -12.08 -9.12 -16.68
C MET A 199 -13.57 -9.41 -16.90
N PRO A 200 -14.35 -8.47 -17.47
CA PRO A 200 -15.75 -8.73 -17.82
C PRO A 200 -15.89 -9.82 -18.89
#